data_AF-R0KLI2-F1
#
_entry.id   AF-R0KLI2-F1
#
_cell.length_a   1.000
_cell.length_b   1.000
_cell.length_c   1.000
_cell.angle_alpha   90.00
_cell.angle_beta   90.00
_cell.angle_gamma   90.00
#
_symmetry.space_group_name_H-M   'P 1'
#
loop_
_entity.id
_entity.type
_entity.pdbx_description
1 polymer ?
#
loop_
_entity_poly.entity_id
_entity_poly.type
_entity_poly.pdbx_seq_one_letter_code
_entity_poly.pdbx_strand_id
1 'polypeptide(L)'
;GMLRKLEIKKEEDLQAVGEVAAHLFSDGVTNWGRVVTLISFGAFVARHLKSVKQEKSIGSLARIITDLVSSKREWLVSQGGWEGFVDFFRVEDLEGSIRNVLMAFAGVAGLGASLAYMIR
;
A
#
# COMPACT_ATOMS: atom_id res chain seq x y z
N GLY A 1 10.55 20.35 0.92
CA GLY A 1 9.69 19.15 0.95
C GLY A 1 8.23 19.56 0.80
N MET A 2 7.37 18.66 0.32
CA MET A 2 6.01 18.98 -0.16
C MET A 2 5.15 19.75 0.86
N LEU A 3 5.18 19.39 2.15
CA LEU A 3 4.47 20.15 3.21
C LEU A 3 4.85 21.63 3.29
N ARG A 4 6.14 21.95 3.12
CA ARG A 4 6.59 23.35 3.15
C ARG A 4 6.07 24.15 1.96
N LYS A 5 5.80 23.51 0.83
CA LYS A 5 5.22 24.17 -0.36
C LYS A 5 3.73 24.42 -0.22
N LEU A 6 3.02 23.61 0.57
CA LEU A 6 1.57 23.70 0.75
C LEU A 6 1.16 24.66 1.88
N GLU A 7 2.12 25.11 2.70
CA GLU A 7 1.92 26.10 3.77
C GLU A 7 0.70 25.87 4.68
N ILE A 8 0.37 24.60 4.97
CA ILE A 8 -0.82 24.24 5.76
C ILE A 8 -0.68 24.76 7.20
N LYS A 9 -1.53 25.71 7.59
CA LYS A 9 -1.55 26.35 8.92
C LYS A 9 -2.92 26.28 9.59
N LYS A 10 -3.99 26.15 8.81
CA LYS A 10 -5.39 26.09 9.25
C LYS A 10 -6.19 25.13 8.35
N GLU A 11 -7.43 24.87 8.75
CA GLU A 11 -8.32 23.93 8.06
C GLU A 11 -8.60 24.32 6.60
N GLU A 12 -8.74 25.62 6.33
CA GLU A 12 -8.97 26.16 4.98
C GLU A 12 -7.86 25.78 3.99
N ASP A 13 -6.63 25.59 4.49
CA ASP A 13 -5.48 25.24 3.67
C ASP A 13 -5.50 23.76 3.24
N LEU A 14 -6.39 22.94 3.81
CA LEU A 14 -6.54 21.53 3.45
C LEU A 14 -7.12 21.32 2.05
N GLN A 15 -7.69 22.36 1.42
CA GLN A 15 -8.06 22.31 0.01
C GLN A 15 -6.87 21.89 -0.86
N ALA A 16 -5.66 22.38 -0.56
CA ALA A 16 -4.46 22.05 -1.30
C ALA A 16 -4.10 20.55 -1.22
N VAL A 17 -4.49 19.85 -0.14
CA VAL A 17 -4.36 18.39 -0.03
C VAL A 17 -5.29 17.69 -1.01
N GLY A 18 -6.52 18.19 -1.13
CA GLY A 18 -7.49 17.70 -2.11
C GLY A 18 -7.01 17.86 -3.54
N GLU A 19 -6.41 19.01 -3.86
CA GLU A 19 -5.85 19.30 -5.19
C GLU A 19 -4.67 18.38 -5.54
N VAL A 20 -3.73 18.19 -4.61
CA VAL A 20 -2.60 17.25 -4.79
C VAL A 20 -3.11 15.84 -5.06
N ALA A 21 -4.13 15.42 -4.32
CA ALA A 21 -4.71 14.10 -4.49
C ALA A 21 -5.50 13.95 -5.80
N ALA A 22 -6.26 14.96 -6.21
CA ALA A 22 -6.93 14.98 -7.51
C ALA A 22 -5.92 14.88 -8.65
N HIS A 23 -4.79 15.60 -8.52
CA HIS A 23 -3.71 15.56 -9.50
C HIS A 23 -3.05 14.18 -9.59
N LEU A 24 -2.91 13.48 -8.46
CA LEU A 24 -2.36 12.11 -8.38
C LEU A 24 -3.13 11.10 -9.25
N PHE A 25 -4.43 11.32 -9.47
CA PHE A 25 -5.30 10.45 -10.27
C PHE A 25 -5.77 11.08 -11.59
N SER A 26 -5.17 12.19 -12.01
CA SER A 26 -5.62 12.98 -13.17
C SER A 26 -5.40 12.30 -14.52
N ASP A 27 -4.48 11.34 -14.60
CA ASP A 27 -4.21 10.54 -15.81
C ASP A 27 -5.16 9.34 -15.99
N GLY A 28 -6.16 9.20 -15.12
CA GLY A 28 -7.15 8.12 -15.17
C GLY A 28 -6.66 6.79 -14.58
N VAL A 29 -5.40 6.68 -14.18
CA VAL A 29 -4.84 5.44 -13.63
C VAL A 29 -5.04 5.38 -12.11
N THR A 30 -5.60 4.26 -11.64
CA THR A 30 -5.71 3.95 -10.20
C THR A 30 -4.97 2.64 -9.91
N ASN A 31 -4.12 2.64 -8.89
CA ASN A 31 -3.41 1.46 -8.41
C ASN A 31 -3.15 1.58 -6.90
N TRP A 32 -2.84 0.45 -6.25
CA TRP A 32 -2.61 0.41 -4.81
C TRP A 32 -1.45 1.30 -4.34
N GLY A 33 -0.39 1.45 -5.16
CA GLY A 33 0.72 2.35 -4.84
C GLY A 33 0.27 3.81 -4.69
N ARG A 34 -0.63 4.29 -5.55
CA ARG A 34 -1.20 5.65 -5.44
C ARG A 34 -2.13 5.81 -4.24
N VAL A 35 -2.95 4.80 -3.95
CA VAL A 35 -3.81 4.79 -2.75
C VAL A 35 -2.96 4.87 -1.48
N VAL A 36 -1.92 4.05 -1.37
CA VAL A 36 -0.97 4.09 -0.24
C VAL A 36 -0.25 5.44 -0.16
N THR A 37 0.18 5.99 -1.30
CA THR A 37 0.83 7.30 -1.35
C THR A 37 -0.08 8.41 -0.82
N LEU A 38 -1.35 8.42 -1.22
CA LEU A 38 -2.34 9.39 -0.71
C LEU A 38 -2.54 9.27 0.79
N ILE A 39 -2.77 8.07 1.31
CA ILE A 39 -2.98 7.83 2.74
C ILE A 39 -1.73 8.21 3.55
N SER A 40 -0.54 7.84 3.08
CA SER A 40 0.75 8.17 3.72
C SER A 40 1.00 9.67 3.73
N PHE A 41 0.68 10.36 2.63
CA PHE A 41 0.76 11.81 2.55
C PHE A 41 -0.22 12.46 3.54
N GLY A 42 -1.44 11.95 3.63
CA GLY A 42 -2.42 12.34 4.64
C GLY A 42 -1.90 12.20 6.07
N ALA A 43 -1.29 11.06 6.41
CA ALA A 43 -0.67 10.85 7.73
C ALA A 43 0.45 11.87 8.02
N PHE A 44 1.24 12.22 7.00
CA PHE A 44 2.28 13.24 7.11
C PHE A 44 1.69 14.64 7.36
N VAL A 45 0.59 15.00 6.69
CA VAL A 45 -0.17 16.23 6.95
C VAL A 45 -0.79 16.22 8.35
N ALA A 46 -1.38 15.12 8.80
CA ALA A 46 -1.96 14.99 10.12
C ALA A 46 -0.92 15.22 11.24
N ARG A 47 0.28 14.65 11.07
CA ARG A 47 1.42 14.89 11.98
C ARG A 47 1.82 16.36 12.00
N HIS A 48 1.82 17.03 10.85
CA HIS A 48 2.09 18.46 10.75
C HIS A 48 1.01 19.30 11.45
N LEU A 49 -0.27 19.04 11.20
CA LEU A 49 -1.39 19.69 11.88
C LEU A 49 -1.27 19.59 13.41
N LYS A 50 -0.89 18.41 13.91
CA LYS A 50 -0.59 18.22 15.34
C LYS A 50 0.54 19.14 15.82
N SER A 51 1.63 19.25 15.06
CA SER A 51 2.76 20.11 15.41
C SER A 51 2.41 21.60 15.45
N VAL A 52 1.44 22.05 14.65
CA VAL A 52 0.94 23.43 14.61
C VAL A 52 -0.33 23.64 15.44
N LYS A 53 -0.66 22.69 16.34
CA LYS A 53 -1.82 22.73 17.26
C LYS A 53 -3.20 22.84 16.56
N GLN A 54 -3.33 22.25 15.37
CA GLN A 54 -4.58 22.19 14.59
C GLN A 54 -5.18 20.77 14.56
N GLU A 55 -5.11 20.04 15.68
CA GLU A 55 -5.60 18.64 15.74
C GLU A 55 -7.10 18.51 15.39
N LYS A 56 -7.89 19.55 15.68
CA LYS A 56 -9.31 19.64 15.30
C LYS A 56 -9.57 19.47 13.80
N SER A 57 -8.60 19.84 12.95
CA SER A 57 -8.72 19.78 11.49
C SER A 57 -8.34 18.41 10.92
N ILE A 58 -7.83 17.48 11.75
CA ILE A 58 -7.51 16.11 11.32
C ILE A 58 -8.78 15.37 10.87
N GLY A 59 -9.93 15.62 11.48
CA GLY A 59 -11.21 15.05 11.04
C GLY A 59 -11.57 15.48 9.61
N SER A 60 -11.41 16.77 9.31
CA SER A 60 -11.64 17.30 7.95
C SER A 60 -10.65 16.74 6.93
N LEU A 61 -9.38 16.59 7.31
CA LEU A 61 -8.38 15.90 6.48
C LEU A 61 -8.77 14.45 6.17
N ALA A 62 -9.20 13.69 7.19
CA ALA A 62 -9.64 12.31 7.01
C ALA A 62 -10.85 12.22 6.07
N ARG A 63 -11.80 13.16 6.18
CA ARG A 63 -12.94 13.25 5.28
C ARG A 63 -12.51 13.51 3.83
N ILE A 64 -11.64 14.48 3.59
CA ILE A 64 -11.11 14.78 2.24
C ILE A 64 -10.49 13.52 1.60
N ILE A 65 -9.62 12.82 2.33
CA ILE A 65 -8.98 11.61 1.83
C ILE A 65 -10.01 10.50 1.57
N THR A 66 -10.96 10.32 2.48
CA THR A 66 -12.00 9.28 2.35
C THR A 66 -12.91 9.56 1.15
N ASP A 67 -13.30 10.82 0.92
CA ASP A 67 -14.11 11.23 -0.22
C ASP A 67 -13.38 10.95 -1.54
N LEU A 68 -12.07 11.24 -1.60
CA LEU A 68 -11.23 10.95 -2.76
C LEU A 68 -11.08 9.46 -3.03
N VAL A 69 -10.84 8.66 -2.01
CA VAL A 69 -10.76 7.19 -2.14
C VAL A 69 -12.14 6.62 -2.54
N SER A 70 -13.22 7.17 -1.97
CA SER A 70 -14.60 6.79 -2.32
C SER A 70 -14.96 7.14 -3.76
N SER A 71 -14.39 8.20 -4.34
CA SER A 71 -14.54 8.50 -5.77
C SER A 71 -13.98 7.39 -6.67
N LYS A 72 -13.12 6.51 -6.14
CA LYS A 72 -12.55 5.34 -6.81
C LYS A 72 -13.22 4.03 -6.41
N ARG A 73 -14.46 4.09 -5.90
CA ARG A 73 -15.20 2.92 -5.40
C ARG A 73 -15.29 1.78 -6.41
N GLU A 74 -15.59 2.06 -7.68
CA GLU A 74 -15.71 1.02 -8.71
C GLU A 74 -14.38 0.26 -8.88
N TRP A 75 -13.27 1.00 -8.93
CA TRP A 75 -11.94 0.40 -8.98
C TRP A 75 -11.67 -0.42 -7.71
N LEU A 76 -11.92 0.13 -6.52
CA LEU A 76 -11.74 -0.60 -5.25
C LEU A 76 -12.53 -1.92 -5.22
N VAL A 77 -13.79 -1.90 -5.64
CA VAL A 77 -14.63 -3.11 -5.71
C VAL A 77 -14.05 -4.10 -6.72
N SER A 78 -13.59 -3.64 -7.89
CA SER A 78 -12.95 -4.50 -8.90
C SER A 78 -11.66 -5.16 -8.41
N GLN A 79 -11.00 -4.57 -7.41
CA GLN A 79 -9.79 -5.12 -6.80
C GLN A 79 -10.08 -6.03 -5.58
N GLY A 80 -11.34 -6.35 -5.26
CA GLY A 80 -11.67 -7.13 -4.06
C GLY A 80 -11.70 -6.30 -2.77
N GLY A 81 -11.86 -4.99 -2.88
CA GLY A 81 -11.90 -4.08 -1.74
C GLY A 81 -10.56 -4.02 -1.00
N TRP A 82 -10.62 -3.82 0.33
CA TRP A 82 -9.42 -3.77 1.17
C TRP A 82 -8.76 -5.13 1.38
N GLU A 83 -9.46 -6.25 1.16
CA GLU A 83 -8.84 -7.58 1.17
C GLU A 83 -7.84 -7.71 0.02
N GLY A 84 -8.19 -7.23 -1.19
CA GLY A 84 -7.25 -7.21 -2.31
C GLY A 84 -6.02 -6.32 -2.10
N PHE A 85 -6.11 -5.30 -1.24
CA PHE A 85 -4.94 -4.55 -0.80
C PHE A 85 -4.00 -5.41 0.06
N VAL A 86 -4.56 -6.16 1.00
CA VAL A 86 -3.80 -7.08 1.86
C VAL A 86 -3.13 -8.15 1.03
N ASP A 87 -3.85 -8.74 0.08
CA ASP A 87 -3.29 -9.75 -0.83
C ASP A 87 -2.20 -9.17 -1.75
N PHE A 88 -2.40 -7.97 -2.29
CA PHE A 88 -1.41 -7.32 -3.17
C PHE A 88 -0.07 -7.04 -2.46
N PHE A 89 -0.11 -6.65 -1.19
CA PHE A 89 1.10 -6.41 -0.39
C PHE A 89 1.50 -7.61 0.48
N ARG A 90 0.84 -8.75 0.32
CA ARG A 90 1.25 -9.98 1.02
C ARG A 90 2.62 -10.37 0.47
N VAL A 91 3.61 -10.34 1.33
CA VAL A 91 4.90 -10.98 1.05
C VAL A 91 4.68 -12.47 1.30
N GLU A 92 4.60 -13.27 0.24
CA GLU A 92 4.72 -14.72 0.40
C GLU A 92 6.09 -15.03 1.02
N ASP A 93 6.11 -15.95 2.00
CA ASP A 93 7.34 -16.45 2.59
C ASP A 93 8.24 -17.04 1.50
N LEU A 94 9.15 -16.21 1.00
CA LEU A 94 10.22 -16.61 0.08
C LEU A 94 11.00 -17.79 0.67
N GLU A 95 11.12 -17.82 2.00
CA GLU A 95 11.72 -18.91 2.78
C GLU A 95 10.95 -20.23 2.64
N GLY A 96 9.61 -20.19 2.62
CA GLY A 96 8.75 -21.35 2.40
C GLY A 96 8.88 -21.91 0.98
N SER A 97 8.89 -21.04 -0.02
CA SER A 97 9.10 -21.43 -1.42
C SER A 97 10.49 -22.02 -1.65
N ILE A 98 11.54 -21.41 -1.11
CA ILE A 98 12.92 -21.95 -1.21
C ILE A 98 13.03 -23.29 -0.48
N ARG A 99 12.44 -23.43 0.72
CA ARG A 99 12.44 -24.69 1.47
C ARG A 99 11.74 -25.82 0.70
N ASN A 100 10.59 -25.56 0.08
CA ASN A 100 9.87 -26.55 -0.71
C ASN A 100 10.68 -27.01 -1.93
N VAL A 101 11.34 -26.08 -2.62
CA VAL A 101 12.24 -26.39 -3.73
C VAL A 101 13.43 -27.23 -3.26
N LEU A 102 14.11 -26.84 -2.19
CA LEU A 102 15.24 -27.59 -1.63
C LEU A 102 14.85 -29.01 -1.20
N MET A 103 13.70 -29.18 -0.54
CA MET A 103 13.20 -30.49 -0.13
C MET A 103 12.87 -31.38 -1.33
N ALA A 104 12.31 -30.83 -2.41
CA ALA A 104 12.06 -31.57 -3.64
C ALA A 104 13.37 -32.09 -4.27
N PHE A 105 14.41 -31.26 -4.33
CA PHE A 105 15.73 -31.66 -4.83
C PHE A 105 16.38 -32.74 -3.96
N ALA A 106 16.33 -32.60 -2.63
CA ALA A 106 16.85 -33.61 -1.71
C ALA A 106 16.13 -34.96 -1.86
N GLY A 107 14.80 -34.95 -2.04
CA GLY A 107 14.02 -36.15 -2.30
C GLY A 107 14.41 -36.87 -3.58
N VAL A 108 14.58 -36.14 -4.69
CA VAL A 108 14.99 -36.72 -5.99
C VAL A 108 16.40 -37.31 -5.90
N ALA A 109 17.35 -36.61 -5.27
CA ALA A 109 18.72 -37.10 -5.10
C ALA A 109 18.79 -38.35 -4.20
N GLY A 110 18.01 -38.38 -3.11
CA GLY A 110 17.93 -39.53 -2.21
C GLY A 110 17.38 -40.79 -2.89
N LEU A 111 16.37 -40.64 -3.74
CA LEU A 111 15.83 -41.76 -4.53
C LEU A 111 16.83 -42.28 -5.56
N GLY A 112 17.56 -41.36 -6.24
CA GLY A 112 18.60 -41.73 -7.20
C GLY A 112 19.78 -42.48 -6.57
N ALA A 113 20.24 -42.03 -5.41
CA ALA A 113 21.31 -42.70 -4.66
C ALA A 113 20.89 -44.09 -4.15
N SER A 114 19.63 -44.24 -3.73
CA SER A 114 19.08 -45.51 -3.25
C SER A 114 18.99 -46.56 -4.37
N LEU A 115 18.50 -46.16 -5.55
CA LEU A 115 18.46 -47.02 -6.74
C LEU A 115 19.87 -47.42 -7.19
N ALA A 116 20.83 -46.49 -7.17
CA ALA A 116 22.22 -46.77 -7.51
C ALA A 116 22.89 -47.76 -6.55
N TYR A 117 22.57 -47.70 -5.24
CA TYR A 117 23.07 -48.65 -4.24
C TYR A 117 22.52 -50.07 -4.46
N MET A 118 21.27 -50.21 -4.92
CA MET A 118 20.64 -51.52 -5.16
C MET A 118 21.15 -52.25 -6.41
N ILE A 119 21.81 -51.54 -7.34
CA ILE A 119 22.29 -52.10 -8.62
C ILE A 119 23.79 -52.50 -8.53
N ARG A 120 24.44 -52.27 -7.38
CA ARG A 120 25.84 -52.62 -7.12
C ARG A 120 25.95 -53.89 -6.27
#